data_AF-A0A528D7S8-F1
#
_entry.id   AF-A0A528D7S8-F1
#
_cell.length_a   1.000
_cell.length_b   1.000
_cell.length_c   1.000
_cell.angle_alpha   90.00
_cell.angle_beta   90.00
_cell.angle_gamma   90.00
#
_symmetry.space_group_name_H-M   'P 1'
#
loop_
_entity.id
_entity.type
_entity.pdbx_description
1 polymer ?
#
loop_
_entity_poly.entity_id
_entity_poly.type
_entity_poly.pdbx_seq_one_letter_code
_entity_poly.pdbx_strand_id
1 'polypeptide(L)'
;VASQRAIGDHAGKKGVTIGLEALNRFECYLVNTMDDLSEHVDAIDRPHIKAMYDTFHANIEEADPIGAYTRNRRNVVHVHISEND
;
A
#
# COMPACT_ATOMS: atom_id res chain seq x y z
N VAL A 1 -10.77 7.28 -2.66
CA VAL A 1 -10.55 8.06 -1.40
C VAL A 1 -11.76 8.12 -0.47
N ALA A 2 -12.96 8.56 -0.88
CA ALA A 2 -14.09 8.81 0.05
C ALA A 2 -14.51 7.57 0.87
N SER A 3 -14.64 6.41 0.22
CA SER A 3 -14.93 5.13 0.90
C SER A 3 -13.83 4.74 1.88
N GLN A 4 -12.56 4.89 1.50
CA GLN A 4 -11.40 4.56 2.34
C GLN A 4 -11.30 5.48 3.56
N ARG A 5 -11.71 6.75 3.46
CA ARG A 5 -11.82 7.64 4.63
C ARG A 5 -12.84 7.12 5.64
N ALA A 6 -14.03 6.74 5.19
CA ALA A 6 -15.05 6.16 6.05
C ALA A 6 -14.58 4.84 6.71
N ILE A 7 -13.84 4.00 5.96
CA ILE A 7 -13.21 2.79 6.49
C ILE A 7 -12.19 3.14 7.58
N GLY A 8 -11.30 4.10 7.33
CA GLY A 8 -10.28 4.53 8.29
C GLY A 8 -10.89 5.06 9.60
N ASP A 9 -11.94 5.89 9.49
CA ASP A 9 -12.66 6.43 10.65
C ASP A 9 -13.34 5.32 11.48
N HIS A 10 -13.82 4.26 10.81
CA HIS A 10 -14.38 3.09 11.49
C HIS A 10 -13.29 2.22 12.13
N ALA A 11 -12.22 1.93 11.40
CA ALA A 11 -11.09 1.11 11.87
C ALA A 11 -10.44 1.70 13.11
N GLY A 12 -10.32 3.04 13.17
CA GLY A 12 -9.81 3.75 14.34
C GLY A 12 -10.62 3.51 15.62
N LYS A 13 -11.96 3.44 15.52
CA LYS A 13 -12.84 3.09 16.66
C LYS A 13 -12.62 1.66 17.17
N LYS A 14 -11.98 0.82 16.37
CA LYS A 14 -11.68 -0.59 16.68
C LYS A 14 -10.20 -0.83 17.00
N GLY A 15 -9.35 0.20 16.95
CA GLY A 15 -7.90 0.04 17.11
C GLY A 15 -7.25 -0.79 16.00
N VAL A 16 -7.85 -0.84 14.81
CA VAL A 16 -7.35 -1.61 13.67
C VAL A 16 -6.70 -0.67 12.66
N THR A 17 -5.58 -1.11 12.06
CA THR A 17 -4.94 -0.43 10.93
C THR A 17 -5.21 -1.23 9.66
N ILE A 18 -5.60 -0.54 8.59
CA ILE A 18 -5.83 -1.12 7.27
C ILE A 18 -4.59 -0.88 6.41
N GLY A 19 -3.92 -1.95 5.99
CA GLY A 19 -2.86 -1.91 5.00
C GLY A 19 -3.45 -2.05 3.60
N LEU A 20 -3.32 -1.02 2.78
CA LEU A 20 -3.61 -1.08 1.34
C LEU A 20 -2.39 -1.66 0.62
N GLU A 21 -2.63 -2.50 -0.37
CA GLU A 21 -1.60 -3.20 -1.14
C GLU A 21 -1.56 -2.69 -2.58
N ALA A 22 -0.35 -2.45 -3.09
CA ALA A 22 -0.12 -2.22 -4.51
C ALA A 22 -0.01 -3.58 -5.17
N LEU A 23 -0.95 -3.88 -6.07
CA LEU A 23 -1.04 -5.17 -6.74
C LEU A 23 -0.50 -5.04 -8.16
N ASN A 24 -0.11 -6.15 -8.79
CA ASN A 24 0.29 -6.10 -10.19
C ASN A 24 -0.91 -5.79 -11.10
N ARG A 25 -0.61 -5.37 -12.34
CA ARG A 25 -1.56 -4.98 -13.38
C ARG A 25 -2.56 -6.07 -13.81
N PHE A 26 -2.38 -7.30 -13.36
CA PHE A 26 -3.27 -8.43 -13.66
C PHE A 26 -4.32 -8.66 -12.58
N GLU A 27 -4.15 -8.06 -11.40
CA GLU A 27 -5.01 -8.28 -10.23
C GLU A 27 -5.86 -7.06 -9.86
N CYS A 28 -5.33 -5.85 -10.06
CA CYS A 28 -6.04 -4.62 -9.75
C CYS A 28 -5.57 -3.45 -10.61
N TYR A 29 -6.46 -2.48 -10.82
CA TYR A 29 -6.19 -1.26 -11.59
C TYR A 29 -6.31 0.02 -10.74
N LEU A 30 -6.27 -0.10 -9.41
CA LEU A 30 -6.36 1.05 -8.52
C LEU A 30 -4.99 1.71 -8.32
N VAL A 31 -4.01 0.94 -7.84
CA VAL A 31 -2.61 1.36 -7.61
C VAL A 31 -1.71 0.15 -7.84
N ASN A 32 -0.64 0.34 -8.61
CA ASN A 32 0.27 -0.75 -9.00
C ASN A 32 1.72 -0.52 -8.52
N THR A 33 2.10 0.73 -8.21
CA THR A 33 3.41 1.08 -7.66
C THR A 33 3.30 1.59 -6.23
N MET A 34 4.40 1.53 -5.49
CA MET A 34 4.53 2.06 -4.13
C MET A 34 4.51 3.58 -4.08
N ASP A 35 4.99 4.25 -5.14
CA ASP A 35 4.92 5.71 -5.26
C ASP A 35 3.43 6.12 -5.39
N ASP A 36 2.66 5.48 -6.28
CA ASP A 36 1.21 5.74 -6.44
C ASP A 36 0.42 5.39 -5.18
N LEU A 37 0.70 4.22 -4.56
CA LEU A 37 0.04 3.81 -3.33
C LEU A 37 0.31 4.78 -2.19
N SER A 38 1.54 5.28 -2.08
CA SER A 38 1.90 6.22 -1.01
C SER A 38 1.24 7.58 -1.22
N GLU A 39 1.21 8.10 -2.45
CA GLU A 39 0.45 9.30 -2.77
C GLU A 39 -1.05 9.13 -2.45
N HIS A 40 -1.61 7.96 -2.78
CA HIS A 40 -3.01 7.65 -2.49
C HIS A 40 -3.31 7.57 -0.99
N VAL A 41 -2.43 6.95 -0.20
CA VAL A 41 -2.52 6.91 1.27
C VAL A 41 -2.46 8.32 1.86
N ASP A 42 -1.53 9.15 1.38
CA ASP A 42 -1.39 10.54 1.82
C ASP A 42 -2.65 11.36 1.46
N ALA A 43 -3.24 11.15 0.28
CA ALA A 43 -4.48 11.78 -0.14
C ALA A 43 -5.72 11.34 0.67
N ILE A 44 -5.74 10.11 1.20
CA ILE A 44 -6.81 9.66 2.08
C ILE A 44 -6.78 10.43 3.39
N ASP A 45 -5.60 10.77 3.91
CA ASP A 45 -5.38 11.56 5.13
C ASP A 45 -6.12 10.98 6.35
N ARG A 46 -5.90 9.68 6.61
CA ARG A 46 -6.41 9.01 7.82
C ARG A 46 -5.33 8.13 8.44
N PRO A 47 -5.04 8.25 9.75
CA PRO A 47 -3.92 7.56 10.39
C PRO A 47 -4.06 6.03 10.40
N HIS A 48 -5.29 5.52 10.31
CA HIS A 48 -5.59 4.07 10.29
C HIS A 48 -5.63 3.47 8.88
N ILE A 49 -5.36 4.25 7.85
CA ILE A 49 -5.10 3.75 6.50
C ILE A 49 -3.61 3.91 6.22
N LYS A 50 -2.95 2.80 5.90
CA LYS A 50 -1.52 2.71 5.64
C LYS A 50 -1.26 1.85 4.41
N ALA A 51 -0.01 1.75 4.01
CA ALA A 51 0.43 0.88 2.94
C ALA A 51 1.01 -0.43 3.51
N MET A 52 0.96 -1.47 2.70
CA MET A 52 1.80 -2.65 2.85
C MET A 52 2.64 -2.86 1.59
N TYR A 53 3.74 -3.60 1.74
CA TYR A 53 4.66 -3.92 0.64
C TYR A 53 4.65 -5.42 0.37
N ASP A 54 4.61 -5.83 -0.89
CA ASP A 54 4.72 -7.24 -1.31
C ASP A 54 5.82 -7.37 -2.35
N THR A 55 6.75 -8.31 -2.12
CA THR A 55 7.90 -8.51 -3.01
C THR A 55 7.53 -9.05 -4.38
N PHE A 56 6.44 -9.81 -4.52
CA PHE A 56 5.99 -10.36 -5.81
C PHE A 56 5.43 -9.27 -6.72
N HIS A 57 4.49 -8.45 -6.22
CA HIS A 57 3.91 -7.36 -7.02
C HIS A 57 4.98 -6.32 -7.38
N ALA A 58 5.85 -5.98 -6.42
CA ALA A 58 6.94 -5.04 -6.66
C ALA A 58 7.93 -5.57 -7.71
N ASN A 59 8.20 -6.87 -7.77
CA ASN A 59 9.09 -7.44 -8.80
C ASN A 59 8.55 -7.26 -10.23
N ILE A 60 7.22 -7.20 -10.40
CA ILE A 60 6.57 -7.01 -11.71
C ILE A 60 6.46 -5.53 -12.08
N GLU A 61 6.08 -4.68 -11.12
CA GLU A 61 5.66 -3.31 -11.38
C GLU A 61 6.76 -2.26 -11.14
N GLU A 62 7.70 -2.52 -10.23
CA GLU A 62 8.74 -1.57 -9.85
C GLU A 62 10.00 -1.75 -10.69
N ALA A 63 10.52 -0.65 -11.24
CA ALA A 63 11.83 -0.66 -11.91
C ALA A 63 13.01 -0.87 -10.94
N ASP A 64 12.84 -0.47 -9.67
CA ASP A 64 13.77 -0.67 -8.58
C ASP A 64 12.98 -0.99 -7.30
N PRO A 65 12.70 -2.28 -7.01
CA PRO A 65 11.88 -2.67 -5.86
C PRO A 65 12.46 -2.20 -4.51
N ILE A 66 13.78 -2.26 -4.35
CA ILE A 66 14.45 -1.82 -3.10
C ILE A 66 14.31 -0.31 -2.94
N GLY A 67 14.54 0.45 -4.00
CA GLY A 67 14.35 1.89 -4.01
C GLY A 67 12.90 2.30 -3.76
N ALA A 68 11.94 1.59 -4.36
CA ALA A 68 10.51 1.82 -4.19
C ALA A 68 10.08 1.64 -2.73
N TYR A 69 10.50 0.56 -2.08
CA TYR A 69 10.30 0.38 -0.64
C TYR A 69 10.95 1.51 0.16
N THR A 70 12.22 1.82 -0.12
CA THR A 70 13.03 2.78 0.67
C THR A 70 12.42 4.18 0.66
N ARG A 71 11.98 4.68 -0.49
CA ARG A 71 11.34 6.01 -0.61
C ARG A 71 9.99 6.09 0.09
N ASN A 72 9.26 4.97 0.15
CA ASN A 72 7.88 4.91 0.63
C ASN A 72 7.69 4.31 2.03
N ARG A 73 8.79 3.89 2.68
CA ARG A 73 8.80 3.24 4.00
C ARG A 73 8.00 3.95 5.10
N ARG A 74 7.79 5.27 4.98
CA ARG A 74 7.01 6.08 5.95
C ARG A 74 5.55 5.61 6.08
N ASN A 75 5.00 5.04 5.01
CA ASN A 75 3.62 4.59 4.94
C ASN A 75 3.46 3.09 5.16
N VAL A 76 4.56 2.32 5.12
CA VAL A 76 4.53 0.86 5.19
C VAL A 76 4.41 0.37 6.62
N VAL A 77 3.40 -0.48 6.89
CA VAL A 77 3.17 -1.10 8.22
C VAL A 77 3.20 -2.62 8.21
N HIS A 78 3.20 -3.24 7.03
CA HIS A 78 3.20 -4.69 6.85
C HIS A 78 3.95 -5.07 5.59
N VAL A 79 4.55 -6.26 5.58
CA VAL A 79 5.32 -6.77 4.45
C VAL A 79 4.94 -8.22 4.18
N HIS A 80 4.60 -8.52 2.94
CA HIS A 80 4.61 -9.88 2.41
C HIS A 80 5.96 -10.17 1.76
N ILE A 81 6.47 -11.36 2.04
CA ILE A 81 7.71 -11.88 1.48
C ILE A 81 7.34 -13.13 0.69
N SER A 82 7.53 -13.02 -0.61
CA SER A 82 7.17 -14.02 -1.61
C SER A 82 8.38 -14.27 -2.51
N GLU A 83 8.52 -15.52 -2.94
CA GLU A 83 9.49 -15.87 -3.99
C GLU A 83 8.88 -15.57 -5.38
N ASN A 84 9.75 -15.23 -6.32
CA ASN A 84 9.49 -15.20 -7.74
C ASN A 84 10.00 -16.52 -8.36
N ASP A 85 9.12 -17.51 -8.43
CA ASP A 85 9.34 -18.79 -9.15
C ASP A 85 9.93 -18.58 -10.56
#